data_AF-M6GBJ4-F1
#
_entry.id   AF-M6GBJ4-F1
#
_cell.length_a   1.000
_cell.length_b   1.000
_cell.length_c   1.000
_cell.angle_alpha   90.00
_cell.angle_beta   90.00
_cell.angle_gamma   90.00
#
_symmetry.space_group_name_H-M   'P 1'
#
loop_
_entity.id
_entity.type
_entity.pdbx_description
1 polymer ?
#
loop_
_entity_poly.entity_id
_entity_poly.type
_entity_poly.pdbx_seq_one_letter_code
_entity_poly.pdbx_strand_id
1 'polypeptide(L)'
;MEPLQSSEIKAVLDKLRTEYSENSKKNPKAFDLKAFESRLTMILQQKGNLSLFLKDEIQFLETLKAKQKEIEDKKQAAKGDTINKILEEQEAKLKKYQRIDFHPLAKPEIRYFYGAILSFTETELPALTYIFKGTPEFSIFKDMIAIVERMGISRRGLPSIRIGEHVKALLDANGNQSAMEKDGQNLLKEVCIALKGIITSARECIDKKRISQTLSVKIDEKEFPKAAESYQNLVFGIALEKIIARADAIIRDFRMAEITGLG
;
A
#
# COMPACT_ATOMS: atom_id res chain seq x y z
N MET A 1 50.27 43.64 24.74
CA MET A 1 49.41 42.42 24.70
C MET A 1 48.07 42.77 24.05
N GLU A 2 48.06 43.07 22.75
CA GLU A 2 46.82 43.41 22.00
C GLU A 2 46.57 42.58 20.71
N PRO A 3 47.54 41.87 20.08
CA PRO A 3 47.25 41.22 18.80
C PRO A 3 46.40 39.95 18.94
N LEU A 4 46.46 39.26 20.08
CA LEU A 4 45.78 37.97 20.30
C LEU A 4 44.25 38.10 20.44
N GLN A 5 43.74 39.13 21.11
CA GLN A 5 42.29 39.35 21.22
C GLN A 5 41.66 39.68 19.86
N SER A 6 42.40 40.35 18.97
CA SER A 6 41.90 40.73 17.65
C SER A 6 41.80 39.56 16.67
N SER A 7 42.65 38.54 16.80
CA SER A 7 42.62 37.34 15.96
C SER A 7 41.55 36.34 16.41
N GLU A 8 41.35 36.19 17.72
CA GLU A 8 40.31 35.33 18.29
C GLU A 8 38.90 35.82 17.94
N ILE A 9 38.67 37.13 18.04
CA ILE A 9 37.39 37.76 17.67
C ILE A 9 37.07 37.53 16.18
N LYS A 10 38.07 37.68 15.30
CA LYS A 10 37.91 37.41 13.86
C LYS A 10 37.55 35.95 13.60
N ALA A 11 38.23 35.01 14.25
CA ALA A 11 37.95 33.60 14.10
C ALA A 11 36.53 33.21 14.55
N VAL A 12 36.01 33.83 15.61
CA VAL A 12 34.62 33.61 16.08
C VAL A 12 33.61 34.20 15.10
N LEU A 13 33.86 35.39 14.57
CA LEU A 13 32.99 36.02 13.57
C LEU A 13 32.90 35.19 12.29
N ASP A 14 34.03 34.68 11.79
CA ASP A 14 34.04 33.87 10.59
C ASP A 14 33.32 32.53 10.81
N LYS A 15 33.44 31.93 12.00
CA LYS A 15 32.63 30.76 12.37
C LYS A 15 31.13 31.06 12.35
N LEU A 16 30.70 32.16 12.98
CA LEU A 16 29.28 32.55 12.97
C LEU A 16 28.76 32.78 11.55
N ARG A 17 29.52 33.47 10.70
CA ARG A 17 29.17 33.69 9.28
C ARG A 17 28.99 32.39 8.53
N THR A 18 29.92 31.45 8.69
CA THR A 18 29.82 30.12 8.07
C THR A 18 28.59 29.39 8.57
N GLU A 19 28.35 29.39 9.88
CA GLU A 19 27.18 28.71 10.45
C GLU A 19 25.85 29.31 10.01
N TYR A 20 25.73 30.65 9.92
CA TYR A 20 24.57 31.31 9.34
C TYR A 20 24.40 30.94 7.87
N SER A 21 25.49 30.97 7.07
CA SER A 21 25.45 30.61 5.66
C SER A 21 25.01 29.16 5.43
N GLU A 22 25.56 28.21 6.18
CA GLU A 22 25.22 26.79 6.05
C GLU A 22 23.79 26.48 6.48
N ASN A 23 23.34 27.05 7.60
CA ASN A 23 21.98 26.82 8.09
C ASN A 23 20.92 27.59 7.30
N SER A 24 21.28 28.72 6.66
CA SER A 24 20.40 29.44 5.74
C SER A 24 19.98 28.60 4.55
N LYS A 25 20.82 27.66 4.08
CA LYS A 25 20.47 26.73 3.00
C LYS A 25 19.30 25.82 3.37
N LYS A 26 19.15 25.50 4.66
CA LYS A 26 18.06 24.67 5.19
C LYS A 26 16.83 25.48 5.53
N ASN A 27 17.02 26.65 6.16
CA ASN A 27 15.93 27.56 6.52
C ASN A 27 16.37 29.03 6.39
N PRO A 28 16.20 29.64 5.20
CA PRO A 28 16.67 31.00 4.92
C PRO A 28 16.02 32.07 5.80
N LYS A 29 14.80 31.84 6.27
CA LYS A 29 14.06 32.78 7.11
C LYS A 29 14.51 32.75 8.57
N ALA A 30 14.99 31.61 9.06
CA ALA A 30 15.43 31.45 10.44
C ALA A 30 16.91 31.84 10.62
N PHE A 31 17.75 31.55 9.63
CA PHE A 31 19.18 31.82 9.65
C PHE A 31 19.53 32.91 8.63
N ASP A 32 19.19 34.16 8.95
CA ASP A 32 19.43 35.30 8.06
C ASP A 32 20.81 35.93 8.33
N LEU A 33 21.75 35.67 7.42
CA LEU A 33 23.09 36.24 7.45
C LEU A 33 23.10 37.76 7.31
N LYS A 34 22.19 38.35 6.53
CA LYS A 34 22.12 39.81 6.37
C LYS A 34 21.65 40.48 7.65
N ALA A 35 20.69 39.87 8.33
CA ALA A 35 20.23 40.35 9.64
C ALA A 35 21.35 40.28 10.69
N PHE A 36 22.15 39.22 10.68
CA PHE A 36 23.35 39.10 11.54
C PHE A 36 24.38 40.21 11.25
N GLU A 37 24.76 40.42 9.98
CA GLU A 37 25.73 41.47 9.60
C GLU A 37 25.23 42.87 9.95
N SER A 38 23.91 43.12 9.85
CA SER A 38 23.30 44.38 10.25
C SER A 38 23.42 44.62 11.76
N ARG A 39 23.15 43.60 12.60
CA ARG A 39 23.37 43.69 14.05
C ARG A 39 24.83 43.92 14.41
N LEU A 40 25.75 43.21 13.75
CA LEU A 40 27.19 43.38 13.93
C LEU A 40 27.64 44.81 13.59
N THR A 41 27.18 45.35 12.46
CA THR A 41 27.50 46.70 12.01
C THR A 41 27.01 47.75 13.01
N MET A 42 25.82 47.56 13.59
CA MET A 42 25.26 48.46 14.60
C MET A 42 26.13 48.51 15.87
N ILE A 43 26.58 47.36 16.36
CA ILE A 43 27.46 47.27 17.54
C ILE A 43 28.81 47.96 17.28
N LEU A 44 29.38 47.78 16.08
CA LEU A 44 30.63 48.43 15.70
C LEU A 44 30.49 49.96 15.62
N GLN A 45 29.38 50.46 15.06
CA GLN A 45 29.12 51.91 14.98
C GLN A 45 28.91 52.56 16.35
N GLN A 46 28.28 51.85 17.28
CA GLN A 46 28.00 52.34 18.63
C GLN A 46 29.17 52.15 19.60
N LYS A 47 30.32 51.63 19.15
CA LYS A 47 31.46 51.24 20.00
C LYS A 47 31.05 50.31 21.15
N GLY A 48 30.11 49.41 20.88
CA GLY A 48 29.60 48.45 21.87
C GLY A 48 30.60 47.35 22.20
N ASN A 49 30.31 46.57 23.25
CA ASN A 49 31.16 45.46 23.66
C ASN A 49 30.97 44.26 22.70
N LEU A 50 31.94 44.08 21.81
CA LEU A 50 31.92 43.03 20.79
C LEU A 50 31.97 41.62 21.40
N SER A 51 32.72 41.42 22.49
CA SER A 51 32.80 40.11 23.15
C SER A 51 31.46 39.69 23.77
N LEU A 52 30.70 40.64 24.31
CA LEU A 52 29.36 40.39 24.83
C LEU A 52 28.39 40.06 23.69
N PHE A 53 28.42 40.86 22.61
CA PHE A 53 27.61 40.60 21.41
C PHE A 53 27.85 39.19 20.83
N LEU A 54 29.12 38.79 20.68
CA LEU A 54 29.46 37.48 20.14
C LEU A 54 28.96 36.34 21.03
N LYS A 55 29.03 36.49 22.35
CA LYS A 55 28.51 35.50 23.29
C LYS A 55 27.00 35.35 23.16
N ASP A 56 26.28 36.47 23.10
CA ASP A 56 24.82 36.48 22.98
C ASP A 56 24.39 35.90 21.63
N GLU A 57 25.12 36.20 20.56
CA GLU A 57 24.83 35.71 19.21
C GLU A 57 25.10 34.20 19.08
N ILE A 58 26.15 33.68 19.71
CA ILE A 58 26.40 32.23 19.79
C ILE A 58 25.21 31.55 20.46
N GLN A 59 24.77 32.06 21.62
CA GLN A 59 23.63 31.49 22.35
C GLN A 59 22.32 31.57 21.54
N PHE A 60 22.11 32.68 20.84
CA PHE A 60 20.96 32.86 19.95
C PHE A 60 20.97 31.83 18.81
N LEU A 61 22.12 31.64 18.17
CA LEU A 61 22.30 30.69 17.08
C LEU A 61 22.11 29.24 17.53
N GLU A 62 22.63 28.86 18.71
CA GLU A 62 22.39 27.55 19.32
C GLU A 62 20.89 27.31 19.58
N THR A 63 20.19 28.33 20.08
CA THR A 63 18.73 28.26 20.31
C THR A 63 17.96 28.08 19.00
N LEU A 64 18.36 28.77 17.93
CA LEU A 64 17.76 28.61 16.60
C LEU A 64 17.99 27.20 16.04
N LYS A 65 19.21 26.65 16.18
CA LYS A 65 19.52 25.27 15.77
C LYS A 65 18.68 24.25 16.54
N ALA A 66 18.53 24.43 17.86
CA ALA A 66 17.72 23.55 18.69
C ALA A 66 16.24 23.55 18.25
N LYS A 67 15.65 24.74 18.01
CA LYS A 67 14.27 24.86 17.51
C LYS A 67 14.08 24.23 16.13
N GLN A 68 15.03 24.43 15.22
CA GLN A 68 14.96 23.83 13.88
C GLN A 68 15.02 22.30 13.95
N LYS A 69 15.89 21.74 14.80
CA LYS A 69 15.98 20.29 15.04
C LYS A 69 14.66 19.73 15.59
N GLU A 70 14.05 20.41 16.56
CA GLU A 70 12.75 20.00 17.12
C GLU A 70 11.62 19.98 16.07
N ILE A 71 11.61 20.95 15.15
CA ILE A 71 10.63 21.00 14.05
C ILE A 71 10.88 19.85 13.06
N GLU A 72 12.13 19.54 12.76
CA GLU A 72 12.49 18.41 11.88
C GLU A 72 12.10 17.06 12.50
N ASP A 73 12.38 16.87 13.78
CA ASP A 73 12.01 15.67 14.54
C ASP A 73 10.49 15.50 14.60
N LYS A 74 9.73 16.58 14.87
CA LYS A 74 8.26 16.57 14.84
C LYS A 74 7.71 16.22 13.46
N LYS A 75 8.31 16.73 12.38
CA LYS A 75 7.91 16.40 11.00
C LYS A 75 8.20 14.94 10.66
N GLN A 76 9.31 14.38 11.14
CA GLN A 76 9.63 12.97 10.94
C GLN A 76 8.68 12.06 11.72
N ALA A 77 8.38 12.39 12.99
CA ALA A 77 7.42 11.65 13.81
C ALA A 77 6.02 11.66 13.17
N ALA A 78 5.53 12.82 12.73
CA ALA A 78 4.22 12.93 12.08
C ALA A 78 4.10 12.12 10.77
N LYS A 79 5.21 11.99 10.02
CA LYS A 79 5.25 11.11 8.83
C LYS A 79 5.16 9.64 9.23
N GLY A 80 5.87 9.22 10.29
CA GLY A 80 5.81 7.87 10.83
C GLY A 80 4.40 7.47 11.27
N ASP A 81 3.72 8.34 12.03
CA ASP A 81 2.35 8.09 12.50
C ASP A 81 1.35 7.98 11.35
N THR A 82 1.51 8.79 10.31
CA THR A 82 0.64 8.74 9.13
C THR A 82 0.86 7.45 8.34
N ILE A 83 2.11 7.02 8.17
CA ILE A 83 2.44 5.76 7.49
C ILE A 83 1.89 4.57 8.28
N ASN A 84 2.05 4.56 9.60
CA ASN A 84 1.55 3.49 10.46
C ASN A 84 0.03 3.39 10.39
N LYS A 85 -0.70 4.52 10.42
CA LYS A 85 -2.16 4.52 10.22
C LYS A 85 -2.57 3.94 8.87
N ILE A 86 -1.88 4.32 7.78
CA ILE A 86 -2.16 3.77 6.45
C ILE A 86 -1.94 2.25 6.44
N LEU A 87 -0.85 1.77 7.05
CA LEU A 87 -0.54 0.34 7.14
C LEU A 87 -1.57 -0.41 7.98
N GLU A 88 -1.99 0.13 9.12
CA GLU A 88 -3.03 -0.45 9.98
C GLU A 88 -4.38 -0.53 9.26
N GLU A 89 -4.78 0.52 8.55
CA GLU A 89 -6.01 0.52 7.75
C GLU A 89 -5.94 -0.54 6.63
N GLN A 90 -4.78 -0.70 5.98
CA GLN A 90 -4.62 -1.76 4.98
C GLN A 90 -4.71 -3.14 5.62
N GLU A 91 -4.02 -3.36 6.73
CA GLU A 91 -4.04 -4.65 7.42
C GLU A 91 -5.45 -5.00 7.91
N ALA A 92 -6.21 -4.02 8.39
CA ALA A 92 -7.61 -4.19 8.79
C ALA A 92 -8.50 -4.64 7.63
N LYS A 93 -8.30 -4.09 6.41
CA LYS A 93 -9.03 -4.54 5.21
C LYS A 93 -8.73 -5.99 4.86
N LEU A 94 -7.50 -6.45 5.08
CA LEU A 94 -7.09 -7.83 4.80
C LEU A 94 -7.61 -8.82 5.84
N LYS A 95 -7.71 -8.42 7.12
CA LYS A 95 -8.12 -9.29 8.24
C LYS A 95 -9.53 -9.87 8.12
N LYS A 96 -10.40 -9.31 7.28
CA LYS A 96 -11.73 -9.88 7.01
C LYS A 96 -11.68 -11.16 6.16
N TYR A 97 -10.56 -11.42 5.49
CA TYR A 97 -10.32 -12.64 4.75
C TYR A 97 -9.70 -13.69 5.67
N GLN A 98 -9.99 -14.96 5.41
CA GLN A 98 -9.35 -16.05 6.15
C GLN A 98 -7.84 -16.02 5.87
N ARG A 99 -7.03 -16.04 6.93
CA ARG A 99 -5.59 -16.24 6.80
C ARG A 99 -5.31 -17.72 6.60
N ILE A 100 -4.57 -18.08 5.55
CA ILE A 100 -4.16 -19.46 5.30
C ILE A 100 -2.64 -19.55 5.30
N ASP A 101 -2.11 -20.26 6.29
CA ASP A 101 -0.68 -20.48 6.43
C ASP A 101 -0.27 -21.72 5.61
N PHE A 102 0.49 -21.50 4.52
CA PHE A 102 0.98 -22.58 3.65
C PHE A 102 2.51 -22.63 3.57
N HIS A 103 3.22 -21.57 3.97
CA HIS A 103 4.68 -21.53 4.05
C HIS A 103 5.18 -20.47 5.04
N PRO A 104 6.25 -20.70 5.84
CA PRO A 104 6.76 -19.73 6.80
C PRO A 104 7.21 -18.41 6.18
N LEU A 105 7.79 -18.47 4.97
CA LEU A 105 8.29 -17.30 4.25
C LEU A 105 7.21 -16.54 3.45
N ALA A 106 5.97 -17.07 3.36
CA ALA A 106 4.91 -16.38 2.64
C ALA A 106 4.50 -15.10 3.37
N LYS A 107 4.37 -13.98 2.65
CA LYS A 107 3.95 -12.71 3.26
C LYS A 107 2.48 -12.76 3.70
N PRO A 108 2.07 -12.00 4.74
CA PRO A 108 0.68 -11.96 5.19
C PRO A 108 -0.33 -11.66 4.08
N GLU A 109 0.01 -10.74 3.17
CA GLU A 109 -0.84 -10.36 2.03
C GLU A 109 -1.25 -11.57 1.18
N ILE A 110 -0.30 -12.43 0.80
CA ILE A 110 -0.59 -13.63 -0.02
C ILE A 110 -1.41 -14.65 0.78
N ARG A 111 -1.18 -14.77 2.10
CA ARG A 111 -1.93 -15.68 2.97
C ARG A 111 -3.41 -15.29 3.06
N TYR A 112 -3.70 -13.99 3.17
CA TYR A 112 -5.07 -13.47 3.14
C TYR A 112 -5.66 -13.53 1.73
N PHE A 113 -4.86 -13.23 0.70
CA PHE A 113 -5.29 -13.31 -0.70
C PHE A 113 -5.72 -14.74 -1.04
N TYR A 114 -4.96 -15.73 -0.60
CA TYR A 114 -5.33 -17.13 -0.80
C TYR A 114 -6.67 -17.48 -0.15
N GLY A 115 -6.92 -17.06 1.09
CA GLY A 115 -8.22 -17.26 1.72
C GLY A 115 -9.36 -16.50 1.03
N ALA A 116 -9.10 -15.30 0.49
CA ALA A 116 -10.07 -14.55 -0.29
C ALA A 116 -10.48 -15.31 -1.56
N ILE A 117 -9.51 -15.87 -2.29
CA ILE A 117 -9.75 -16.62 -3.51
C ILE A 117 -10.40 -17.98 -3.21
N LEU A 118 -10.01 -18.68 -2.15
CA LEU A 118 -10.68 -19.91 -1.70
C LEU A 118 -12.15 -19.66 -1.34
N SER A 119 -12.43 -18.57 -0.63
CA SER A 119 -13.82 -18.18 -0.38
C SER A 119 -14.53 -17.94 -1.71
N PHE A 120 -13.92 -17.16 -2.62
CA PHE A 120 -14.52 -16.83 -3.91
C PHE A 120 -14.85 -18.06 -4.76
N THR A 121 -13.97 -19.07 -4.77
CA THR A 121 -14.19 -20.32 -5.49
C THR A 121 -15.23 -21.22 -4.85
N GLU A 122 -15.40 -21.17 -3.53
CA GLU A 122 -16.43 -21.93 -2.82
C GLU A 122 -17.83 -21.29 -2.89
N THR A 123 -17.91 -19.95 -3.07
CA THR A 123 -19.19 -19.20 -3.05
C THR A 123 -19.60 -18.62 -4.39
N GLU A 124 -18.76 -17.82 -5.04
CA GLU A 124 -19.11 -17.08 -6.27
C GLU A 124 -19.02 -17.94 -7.53
N LEU A 125 -17.97 -18.75 -7.66
CA LEU A 125 -17.75 -19.55 -8.88
C LEU A 125 -18.85 -20.58 -9.17
N PRO A 126 -19.41 -21.32 -8.19
CA PRO A 126 -20.50 -22.26 -8.46
C PRO A 126 -21.74 -21.54 -8.99
N ALA A 127 -22.05 -20.36 -8.44
CA ALA A 127 -23.15 -19.52 -8.91
C ALA A 127 -22.89 -18.98 -10.33
N LEU A 128 -21.70 -18.44 -10.60
CA LEU A 128 -21.30 -17.97 -11.94
C LEU A 128 -21.40 -19.10 -12.97
N THR A 129 -20.88 -20.28 -12.61
CA THR A 129 -20.93 -21.47 -13.46
C THR A 129 -22.37 -21.88 -13.72
N TYR A 130 -23.22 -21.93 -12.70
CA TYR A 130 -24.63 -22.28 -12.88
C TYR A 130 -25.36 -21.35 -13.85
N ILE A 131 -25.14 -20.04 -13.74
CA ILE A 131 -25.81 -19.01 -14.56
C ILE A 131 -25.49 -19.18 -16.05
N PHE A 132 -24.24 -19.50 -16.38
CA PHE A 132 -23.78 -19.54 -17.77
C PHE A 132 -23.58 -20.95 -18.33
N LYS A 133 -23.58 -22.00 -17.51
CA LYS A 133 -23.34 -23.37 -18.00
C LYS A 133 -24.36 -23.75 -19.07
N GLY A 134 -23.86 -24.10 -20.25
CA GLY A 134 -24.69 -24.44 -21.41
C GLY A 134 -25.12 -23.24 -22.26
N THR A 135 -24.70 -22.02 -21.92
CA THR A 135 -24.88 -20.83 -22.77
C THR A 135 -23.62 -20.53 -23.59
N PRO A 136 -23.74 -19.82 -24.73
CA PRO A 136 -22.58 -19.39 -25.53
C PRO A 136 -21.58 -18.53 -24.74
N GLU A 137 -22.07 -17.71 -23.81
CA GLU A 137 -21.29 -16.79 -22.99
C GLU A 137 -20.34 -17.52 -22.03
N PHE A 138 -20.62 -18.79 -21.67
CA PHE A 138 -19.74 -19.57 -20.79
C PHE A 138 -18.31 -19.66 -21.29
N SER A 139 -18.12 -19.70 -22.62
CA SER A 139 -16.81 -19.75 -23.25
C SER A 139 -15.91 -18.58 -22.86
N ILE A 140 -16.50 -17.40 -22.65
CA ILE A 140 -15.80 -16.17 -22.24
C ILE A 140 -15.26 -16.34 -20.81
N PHE A 141 -16.03 -16.96 -19.93
CA PHE A 141 -15.65 -17.15 -18.52
C PHE A 141 -14.65 -18.27 -18.30
N LYS A 142 -14.57 -19.25 -19.20
CA LYS A 142 -13.85 -20.51 -18.99
C LYS A 142 -12.37 -20.31 -18.62
N ASP A 143 -11.65 -19.46 -19.35
CA ASP A 143 -10.22 -19.23 -19.10
C ASP A 143 -9.99 -18.51 -17.77
N MET A 144 -10.87 -17.56 -17.44
CA MET A 144 -10.79 -16.79 -16.19
C MET A 144 -11.13 -17.67 -14.99
N ILE A 145 -12.16 -18.53 -15.11
CA ILE A 145 -12.52 -19.53 -14.12
C ILE A 145 -11.32 -20.44 -13.87
N ALA A 146 -10.68 -20.95 -14.92
CA ALA A 146 -9.53 -21.85 -14.78
C ALA A 146 -8.35 -21.19 -14.01
N ILE A 147 -8.07 -19.91 -14.26
CA ILE A 147 -7.03 -19.16 -13.52
C ILE A 147 -7.40 -19.05 -12.03
N VAL A 148 -8.64 -18.67 -11.72
CA VAL A 148 -9.11 -18.52 -10.34
C VAL A 148 -9.12 -19.88 -9.63
N GLU A 149 -9.58 -20.95 -10.29
CA GLU A 149 -9.61 -22.32 -9.75
C GLU A 149 -8.23 -22.88 -9.45
N ARG A 150 -7.22 -22.62 -10.30
CA ARG A 150 -5.82 -23.02 -10.03
C ARG A 150 -5.29 -22.50 -8.71
N MET A 151 -5.81 -21.35 -8.26
CA MET A 151 -5.48 -20.78 -6.96
C MET A 151 -6.49 -21.15 -5.88
N GLY A 152 -7.78 -21.25 -6.16
CA GLY A 152 -8.82 -21.41 -5.15
C GLY A 152 -9.35 -22.83 -4.93
N ILE A 153 -8.85 -23.84 -5.64
CA ILE A 153 -9.22 -25.25 -5.36
C ILE A 153 -8.08 -25.95 -4.64
N SER A 154 -8.31 -26.32 -3.37
CA SER A 154 -7.48 -27.28 -2.63
C SER A 154 -8.01 -28.70 -2.86
N ARG A 155 -7.11 -29.67 -3.08
CA ARG A 155 -7.47 -31.08 -3.19
C ARG A 155 -6.82 -31.85 -2.05
N ARG A 156 -7.64 -32.58 -1.27
CA ARG A 156 -7.19 -33.54 -0.25
C ARG A 156 -6.22 -32.93 0.78
N GLY A 157 -6.47 -31.69 1.19
CA GLY A 157 -5.65 -30.99 2.20
C GLY A 157 -4.30 -30.46 1.69
N LEU A 158 -4.01 -30.58 0.38
CA LEU A 158 -2.83 -29.96 -0.23
C LEU A 158 -3.14 -28.52 -0.68
N PRO A 159 -2.15 -27.61 -0.65
CA PRO A 159 -2.29 -26.30 -1.25
C PRO A 159 -2.74 -26.39 -2.71
N SER A 160 -3.44 -25.37 -3.19
CA SER A 160 -3.83 -25.29 -4.60
C SER A 160 -2.60 -25.29 -5.51
N ILE A 161 -2.79 -25.65 -6.78
CA ILE A 161 -1.69 -25.82 -7.74
C ILE A 161 -0.82 -24.57 -7.80
N ARG A 162 -1.44 -23.39 -7.95
CA ARG A 162 -0.71 -22.12 -8.05
C ARG A 162 0.01 -21.74 -6.76
N ILE A 163 -0.54 -22.10 -5.60
CA ILE A 163 0.12 -21.91 -4.31
C ILE A 163 1.29 -22.89 -4.16
N GLY A 164 1.17 -24.13 -4.63
CA GLY A 164 2.28 -25.08 -4.70
C GLY A 164 3.43 -24.58 -5.58
N GLU A 165 3.13 -23.95 -6.72
CA GLU A 165 4.13 -23.28 -7.56
C GLU A 165 4.80 -22.11 -6.82
N HIS A 166 4.02 -21.30 -6.09
CA HIS A 166 4.56 -20.22 -5.27
C HIS A 166 5.47 -20.75 -4.14
N VAL A 167 5.10 -21.85 -3.49
CA VAL A 167 5.94 -22.50 -2.47
C VAL A 167 7.28 -22.90 -3.06
N LYS A 168 7.30 -23.49 -4.26
CA LYS A 168 8.57 -23.80 -4.96
C LYS A 168 9.39 -22.55 -5.23
N ALA A 169 8.76 -21.49 -5.74
CA ALA A 169 9.45 -20.22 -5.99
C ALA A 169 10.04 -19.60 -4.71
N LEU A 170 9.34 -19.72 -3.56
CA LEU A 170 9.86 -19.28 -2.26
C LEU A 170 11.10 -20.08 -1.82
N LEU A 171 11.13 -21.39 -2.10
CA LEU A 171 12.27 -22.25 -1.80
C LEU A 171 13.45 -21.94 -2.73
N ASP A 172 13.20 -21.83 -4.04
CA ASP A 172 14.21 -21.58 -5.07
C ASP A 172 14.86 -20.19 -4.92
N ALA A 173 14.11 -19.20 -4.44
CA ALA A 173 14.63 -17.88 -4.18
C ALA A 173 15.72 -17.86 -3.08
N ASN A 174 15.79 -18.89 -2.23
CA ASN A 174 16.82 -19.08 -1.20
C ASN A 174 17.12 -17.81 -0.37
N GLY A 175 16.06 -17.11 0.06
CA GLY A 175 16.16 -15.87 0.84
C GLY A 175 16.29 -14.57 0.03
N ASN A 176 16.30 -14.63 -1.31
CA ASN A 176 16.24 -13.44 -2.15
C ASN A 176 14.86 -12.76 -2.07
N GLN A 177 14.76 -11.76 -1.21
CA GLN A 177 13.51 -11.03 -0.95
C GLN A 177 12.91 -10.39 -2.20
N SER A 178 13.73 -9.93 -3.14
CA SER A 178 13.26 -9.31 -4.38
C SER A 178 12.57 -10.31 -5.30
N ALA A 179 13.14 -11.51 -5.45
CA ALA A 179 12.55 -12.59 -6.23
C ALA A 179 11.23 -13.09 -5.62
N MET A 180 11.19 -13.24 -4.30
CA MET A 180 9.99 -13.67 -3.56
C MET A 180 8.86 -12.65 -3.68
N GLU A 181 9.18 -11.36 -3.56
CA GLU A 181 8.19 -10.29 -3.75
C GLU A 181 7.66 -10.27 -5.17
N LYS A 182 8.54 -10.42 -6.17
CA LYS A 182 8.15 -10.42 -7.58
C LYS A 182 7.17 -11.54 -7.90
N ASP A 183 7.44 -12.77 -7.44
CA ASP A 183 6.52 -13.89 -7.67
C ASP A 183 5.19 -13.70 -6.93
N GLY A 184 5.23 -13.22 -5.68
CA GLY A 184 4.03 -12.87 -4.93
C GLY A 184 3.15 -11.84 -5.66
N GLN A 185 3.76 -10.76 -6.16
CA GLN A 185 3.06 -9.76 -6.95
C GLN A 185 2.51 -10.32 -8.25
N ASN A 186 3.26 -11.18 -8.95
CA ASN A 186 2.77 -11.82 -10.17
C ASN A 186 1.55 -12.70 -9.90
N LEU A 187 1.56 -13.45 -8.80
CA LEU A 187 0.43 -14.26 -8.36
C LEU A 187 -0.82 -13.41 -8.11
N LEU A 188 -0.69 -12.30 -7.38
CA LEU A 188 -1.81 -11.38 -7.13
C LEU A 188 -2.36 -10.80 -8.43
N LYS A 189 -1.47 -10.35 -9.33
CA LYS A 189 -1.84 -9.73 -10.61
C LYS A 189 -2.59 -10.71 -11.51
N GLU A 190 -2.05 -11.92 -11.69
CA GLU A 190 -2.63 -12.96 -12.53
C GLU A 190 -4.11 -13.20 -12.18
N VAL A 191 -4.39 -13.41 -10.89
CA VAL A 191 -5.76 -13.70 -10.44
C VAL A 191 -6.64 -12.45 -10.44
N CYS A 192 -6.12 -11.28 -10.08
CA CYS A 192 -6.91 -10.04 -10.14
C CYS A 192 -7.28 -9.64 -11.57
N ILE A 193 -6.43 -9.94 -12.56
CA ILE A 193 -6.76 -9.76 -13.98
C ILE A 193 -7.91 -10.69 -14.38
N ALA A 194 -7.89 -11.95 -13.95
CA ALA A 194 -8.99 -12.89 -14.20
C ALA A 194 -10.30 -12.42 -13.53
N LEU A 195 -10.26 -11.97 -12.27
CA LEU A 195 -11.42 -11.39 -11.58
C LEU A 195 -11.96 -10.15 -12.29
N LYS A 196 -11.09 -9.28 -12.80
CA LYS A 196 -11.49 -8.12 -13.60
C LYS A 196 -12.18 -8.54 -14.90
N GLY A 197 -11.64 -9.54 -15.59
CA GLY A 197 -12.29 -10.04 -16.79
C GLY A 197 -13.67 -10.63 -16.50
N ILE A 198 -13.85 -11.31 -15.34
CA ILE A 198 -15.17 -11.77 -14.87
C ILE A 198 -16.11 -10.58 -14.68
N ILE A 199 -15.65 -9.51 -13.99
CA ILE A 199 -16.45 -8.29 -13.79
C ILE A 199 -16.89 -7.69 -15.12
N THR A 200 -15.96 -7.47 -16.05
CA THR A 200 -16.23 -6.85 -17.35
C THR A 200 -17.21 -7.69 -18.17
N SER A 201 -16.98 -9.01 -18.22
CA SER A 201 -17.83 -9.93 -19.00
C SER A 201 -19.23 -10.07 -18.39
N ALA A 202 -19.33 -10.12 -17.05
CA ALA A 202 -20.61 -10.18 -16.36
C ALA A 202 -21.42 -8.89 -16.57
N ARG A 203 -20.79 -7.71 -16.46
CA ARG A 203 -21.43 -6.42 -16.76
C ARG A 203 -21.93 -6.36 -18.21
N GLU A 204 -21.10 -6.77 -19.17
CA GLU A 204 -21.51 -6.82 -20.57
C GLU A 204 -22.74 -7.73 -20.78
N CYS A 205 -22.78 -8.88 -20.09
CA CYS A 205 -23.92 -9.78 -20.17
C CYS A 205 -25.20 -9.18 -19.57
N ILE A 206 -25.10 -8.43 -18.48
CA ILE A 206 -26.21 -7.69 -17.88
C ILE A 206 -26.70 -6.60 -18.86
N ASP A 207 -25.80 -5.74 -19.33
CA ASP A 207 -26.10 -4.59 -20.19
C ASP A 207 -26.75 -5.02 -21.52
N LYS A 208 -26.22 -6.09 -22.12
CA LYS A 208 -26.74 -6.66 -23.37
C LYS A 208 -27.92 -7.61 -23.18
N LYS A 209 -28.42 -7.76 -21.94
CA LYS A 209 -29.54 -8.65 -21.59
C LYS A 209 -29.31 -10.11 -22.05
N ARG A 210 -28.06 -10.58 -21.98
CA ARG A 210 -27.66 -11.96 -22.32
C ARG A 210 -27.89 -12.95 -21.18
N ILE A 211 -28.64 -12.54 -20.16
CA ILE A 211 -29.00 -13.36 -19.01
C ILE A 211 -30.52 -13.36 -18.85
N SER A 212 -31.05 -14.46 -18.36
CA SER A 212 -32.48 -14.53 -18.04
C SER A 212 -32.82 -13.59 -16.89
N GLN A 213 -33.92 -12.85 -17.04
CA GLN A 213 -34.45 -11.93 -16.03
C GLN A 213 -35.37 -12.63 -15.02
N THR A 214 -35.79 -13.86 -15.31
CA THR A 214 -36.79 -14.60 -14.51
C THR A 214 -36.23 -15.85 -13.85
N LEU A 215 -35.12 -16.39 -14.37
CA LEU A 215 -34.50 -17.57 -13.77
C LEU A 215 -33.75 -17.21 -12.49
N SER A 216 -33.79 -18.15 -11.56
CA SER A 216 -33.10 -18.07 -10.28
C SER A 216 -32.03 -19.14 -10.18
N VAL A 217 -30.98 -18.83 -9.42
CA VAL A 217 -29.86 -19.75 -9.17
C VAL A 217 -30.34 -20.94 -8.33
N LYS A 218 -29.97 -22.14 -8.75
CA LYS A 218 -30.18 -23.39 -8.02
C LYS A 218 -28.85 -24.10 -7.83
N ILE A 219 -28.38 -24.16 -6.60
CA ILE A 219 -27.12 -24.78 -6.22
C ILE A 219 -27.42 -26.05 -5.44
N ASP A 220 -26.63 -27.11 -5.67
CA ASP A 220 -26.67 -28.29 -4.84
C ASP A 220 -26.04 -27.98 -3.47
N GLU A 221 -26.87 -27.92 -2.44
CA GLU A 221 -26.46 -27.66 -1.06
C GLU A 221 -25.47 -28.68 -0.51
N LYS A 222 -25.48 -29.93 -1.01
CA LYS A 222 -24.55 -30.97 -0.58
C LYS A 222 -23.15 -30.76 -1.14
N GLU A 223 -23.07 -30.27 -2.37
CA GLU A 223 -21.80 -30.04 -3.06
C GLU A 223 -21.21 -28.67 -2.72
N PHE A 224 -22.05 -27.62 -2.68
CA PHE A 224 -21.63 -26.23 -2.45
C PHE A 224 -22.51 -25.53 -1.39
N PRO A 225 -22.40 -25.92 -0.10
CA PRO A 225 -23.26 -25.40 0.96
C PRO A 225 -23.17 -23.87 1.12
N LYS A 226 -21.96 -23.30 1.05
CA LYS A 226 -21.76 -21.85 1.18
C LYS A 226 -22.32 -21.07 -0.01
N ALA A 227 -22.18 -21.62 -1.22
CA ALA A 227 -22.73 -20.99 -2.41
C ALA A 227 -24.26 -21.03 -2.37
N ALA A 228 -24.86 -22.15 -1.94
CA ALA A 228 -26.30 -22.24 -1.74
C ALA A 228 -26.80 -21.22 -0.71
N GLU A 229 -26.17 -21.14 0.47
CA GLU A 229 -26.51 -20.14 1.49
C GLU A 229 -26.51 -18.69 0.93
N SER A 230 -25.54 -18.37 0.06
CA SER A 230 -25.34 -17.03 -0.45
C SER A 230 -26.15 -16.69 -1.71
N TYR A 231 -26.46 -17.67 -2.56
CA TYR A 231 -27.01 -17.44 -3.91
C TYR A 231 -28.31 -18.19 -4.21
N GLN A 232 -28.74 -19.14 -3.38
CA GLN A 232 -29.94 -19.93 -3.66
C GLN A 232 -31.16 -19.02 -3.88
N ASN A 233 -31.91 -19.30 -4.95
CA ASN A 233 -33.11 -18.56 -5.37
C ASN A 233 -32.88 -17.09 -5.77
N LEU A 234 -31.65 -16.57 -5.79
CA LEU A 234 -31.39 -15.24 -6.34
C LEU A 234 -31.62 -15.24 -7.83
N VAL A 235 -32.29 -14.19 -8.34
CA VAL A 235 -32.43 -13.95 -9.78
C VAL A 235 -31.04 -13.74 -10.39
N PHE A 236 -30.81 -14.24 -11.60
CA PHE A 236 -29.49 -14.23 -12.25
C PHE A 236 -28.84 -12.84 -12.28
N GLY A 237 -29.58 -11.78 -12.60
CA GLY A 237 -29.06 -10.41 -12.58
C GLY A 237 -28.53 -10.00 -11.20
N ILE A 238 -29.29 -10.27 -10.13
CA ILE A 238 -28.90 -9.95 -8.74
C ILE A 238 -27.68 -10.78 -8.32
N ALA A 239 -27.66 -12.07 -8.69
CA ALA A 239 -26.52 -12.95 -8.42
C ALA A 239 -25.24 -12.44 -9.10
N LEU A 240 -25.31 -11.99 -10.36
CA LEU A 240 -24.15 -11.44 -11.05
C LEU A 240 -23.68 -10.12 -10.47
N GLU A 241 -24.57 -9.20 -10.11
CA GLU A 241 -24.19 -7.96 -9.42
C GLU A 241 -23.46 -8.24 -8.11
N LYS A 242 -23.92 -9.25 -7.36
CA LYS A 242 -23.26 -9.69 -6.12
C LYS A 242 -21.88 -10.29 -6.38
N ILE A 243 -21.71 -11.11 -7.42
CA ILE A 243 -20.41 -11.66 -7.84
C ILE A 243 -19.46 -10.52 -8.26
N ILE A 244 -19.95 -9.57 -9.05
CA ILE A 244 -19.19 -8.38 -9.51
C ILE A 244 -18.71 -7.58 -8.30
N ALA A 245 -19.60 -7.27 -7.35
CA ALA A 245 -19.25 -6.51 -6.16
C ALA A 245 -18.21 -7.23 -5.31
N ARG A 246 -18.30 -8.57 -5.20
CA ARG A 246 -17.33 -9.36 -4.44
C ARG A 246 -15.96 -9.38 -5.12
N ALA A 247 -15.90 -9.57 -6.44
CA ALA A 247 -14.67 -9.54 -7.21
C ALA A 247 -13.99 -8.15 -7.15
N ASP A 248 -14.77 -7.07 -7.30
CA ASP A 248 -14.27 -5.69 -7.22
C ASP A 248 -13.72 -5.37 -5.82
N ALA A 249 -14.42 -5.81 -4.76
CA ALA A 249 -13.95 -5.66 -3.38
C ALA A 249 -12.59 -6.32 -3.15
N ILE A 250 -12.41 -7.57 -3.62
CA ILE A 250 -11.12 -8.27 -3.53
C ILE A 250 -10.04 -7.46 -4.26
N ILE A 251 -10.26 -7.06 -5.51
CA ILE A 251 -9.24 -6.33 -6.28
C ILE A 251 -8.84 -5.01 -5.58
N ARG A 252 -9.80 -4.28 -5.01
CA ARG A 252 -9.52 -3.03 -4.29
C ARG A 252 -8.79 -3.25 -2.98
N ASP A 253 -9.20 -4.24 -2.18
CA ASP A 253 -8.58 -4.52 -0.89
C ASP A 253 -7.12 -4.95 -1.03
N PHE A 254 -6.78 -5.68 -2.11
CA PHE A 254 -5.41 -6.09 -2.43
C PHE A 254 -4.66 -5.08 -3.30
N ARG A 255 -5.20 -3.86 -3.48
CA ARG A 255 -4.55 -2.73 -4.19
C ARG A 255 -4.17 -3.05 -5.63
N MET A 256 -4.95 -3.90 -6.29
CA MET A 256 -4.74 -4.29 -7.69
C MET A 256 -5.62 -3.49 -8.67
N ALA A 257 -6.35 -2.47 -8.19
CA ALA A 257 -7.29 -1.69 -9.00
C ALA A 257 -6.61 -0.93 -10.16
N GLU A 258 -5.49 -0.26 -9.91
CA GLU A 258 -4.75 0.46 -10.97
C GLU A 258 -4.18 -0.52 -12.01
N ILE A 259 -3.61 -1.64 -11.55
CA ILE A 259 -3.00 -2.65 -12.41
C ILE A 259 -4.04 -3.35 -13.29
N THR A 260 -5.27 -3.47 -12.80
CA THR A 260 -6.38 -4.09 -13.53
C THR A 260 -7.21 -3.09 -14.35
N GLY A 261 -6.89 -1.78 -14.31
CA GLY A 261 -7.67 -0.75 -15.00
C GLY A 261 -9.10 -0.63 -14.47
N LEU A 262 -9.28 -0.72 -13.14
CA LEU A 262 -10.56 -0.46 -12.44
C LEU A 262 -10.70 0.98 -11.93
N GLY A 263 -9.76 1.85 -12.31
CA GLY A 263 -9.79 3.29 -12.03
C GLY A 263 -10.88 4.03 -12.81
#